data_AF-A0A4Q3VDL7-F1
#
_entry.id   AF-A0A4Q3VDL7-F1
#
_cell.length_a   1.000
_cell.length_b   1.000
_cell.length_c   1.000
_cell.angle_alpha   90.00
_cell.angle_beta   90.00
_cell.angle_gamma   90.00
#
_symmetry.space_group_name_H-M   'P 1'
#
loop_
_entity.id
_entity.type
_entity.pdbx_description
1 polymer ?
#
loop_
_entity_poly.entity_id
_entity_poly.type
_entity_poly.pdbx_seq_one_letter_code
_entity_poly.pdbx_strand_id
1 'polypeptide(L)'
;LNNIYALTRKKSDQAPEAVLKLSELLSFMLYESRKETIPVSMEMAFLEDYIALERIRYDQRLQISFEKEVQDPSQPIASLLLLPLVENAFKHGASETRFDSFIKIQLKQHESNFHFSIENSFEATKAMAGTERIGLNNIRRQLELLYNDYNLDVNCQENIFNVNLYLNLNSYGKN
;
A
#
# COMPACT_ATOMS: atom_id res chain seq x y z
N LEU A 1 -11.76 -8.66 0.45
CA LEU A 1 -12.86 -9.67 0.38
C LEU A 1 -13.99 -9.45 1.40
N ASN A 2 -13.68 -9.12 2.67
CA ASN A 2 -14.71 -8.93 3.72
C ASN A 2 -15.66 -7.74 3.48
N ASN A 3 -15.28 -6.77 2.64
CA ASN A 3 -15.98 -5.51 2.38
C ASN A 3 -17.29 -5.77 1.63
N ILE A 4 -17.23 -6.62 0.60
CA ILE A 4 -18.40 -6.97 -0.21
C ILE A 4 -19.40 -7.78 0.61
N TYR A 5 -18.93 -8.71 1.43
CA TYR A 5 -19.80 -9.45 2.35
C TYR A 5 -20.50 -8.51 3.36
N ALA A 6 -19.78 -7.53 3.91
CA ALA A 6 -20.37 -6.54 4.81
C ALA A 6 -21.41 -5.64 4.11
N LEU A 7 -21.12 -5.14 2.90
CA LEU A 7 -22.02 -4.28 2.13
C LEU A 7 -23.27 -5.03 1.64
N THR A 8 -23.10 -6.23 1.11
CA THR A 8 -24.21 -7.10 0.68
C THR A 8 -25.09 -7.51 1.84
N ARG A 9 -24.51 -7.83 3.00
CA ARG A 9 -25.27 -8.10 4.24
C ARG A 9 -26.05 -6.89 4.74
N LYS A 10 -25.49 -5.68 4.60
CA LYS A 10 -26.17 -4.41 4.94
C LYS A 10 -27.18 -3.96 3.88
N LYS A 11 -27.34 -4.67 2.75
CA LYS A 11 -28.14 -4.25 1.59
C LYS A 11 -27.81 -2.82 1.15
N SER A 12 -26.52 -2.46 1.17
CA SER A 12 -26.09 -1.13 0.76
C SER A 12 -26.19 -0.99 -0.76
N ASP A 13 -26.71 0.15 -1.23
CA ASP A 13 -26.71 0.51 -2.65
C ASP A 13 -25.30 0.67 -3.22
N GLN A 14 -24.27 0.76 -2.37
CA GLN A 14 -22.85 0.81 -2.77
C GLN A 14 -22.26 -0.58 -3.04
N ALA A 15 -22.98 -1.67 -2.73
CA ALA A 15 -22.48 -3.03 -2.93
C ALA A 15 -22.11 -3.36 -4.39
N PRO A 16 -22.92 -3.01 -5.41
CA PRO A 16 -22.58 -3.29 -6.81
C PRO A 16 -21.31 -2.55 -7.27
N GLU A 17 -21.15 -1.28 -6.88
CA GLU A 17 -19.98 -0.47 -7.26
C GLU A 17 -18.69 -1.02 -6.62
N ALA A 18 -18.75 -1.43 -5.34
CA ALA A 18 -17.62 -2.05 -4.66
C ALA A 18 -17.20 -3.40 -5.30
N VAL A 19 -18.16 -4.17 -5.81
CA VAL A 19 -17.88 -5.42 -6.55
C VAL A 19 -17.16 -5.11 -7.86
N LEU A 20 -17.61 -4.10 -8.60
CA LEU A 20 -16.98 -3.69 -9.86
C LEU A 20 -15.52 -3.25 -9.63
N LYS A 21 -15.29 -2.34 -8.68
CA LYS A 21 -13.94 -1.89 -8.30
C LYS A 21 -13.02 -3.04 -7.87
N LEU A 22 -13.54 -4.01 -7.11
CA LEU A 22 -12.75 -5.19 -6.75
C LEU A 22 -12.39 -6.02 -8.00
N SER A 23 -13.33 -6.19 -8.93
CA SER A 23 -13.07 -6.91 -10.17
C SER A 23 -11.96 -6.24 -10.99
N GLU A 24 -11.98 -4.91 -11.08
CA GLU A 24 -10.95 -4.13 -11.77
C GLU A 24 -9.57 -4.30 -11.11
N LEU A 25 -9.50 -4.20 -9.78
CA LEU A 25 -8.26 -4.44 -9.02
C LEU A 25 -7.73 -5.87 -9.21
N LEU A 26 -8.60 -6.88 -9.21
CA LEU A 26 -8.22 -8.27 -9.46
C LEU A 26 -7.73 -8.48 -10.90
N SER A 27 -8.41 -7.90 -11.88
CA SER A 27 -7.97 -7.91 -13.27
C SER A 27 -6.59 -7.27 -13.41
N PHE A 28 -6.38 -6.09 -12.82
CA PHE A 28 -5.09 -5.42 -12.80
C PHE A 28 -4.01 -6.33 -12.20
N MET A 29 -4.24 -6.90 -11.02
CA MET A 29 -3.29 -7.81 -10.39
C MET A 29 -2.97 -9.03 -11.26
N LEU A 30 -3.93 -9.58 -11.99
CA LEU A 30 -3.71 -10.75 -12.86
C LEU A 30 -2.87 -10.45 -14.11
N TYR A 31 -3.00 -9.25 -14.67
CA TYR A 31 -2.30 -8.86 -15.90
C TYR A 31 -0.97 -8.16 -15.61
N GLU A 32 -0.94 -7.24 -14.66
CA GLU A 32 0.21 -6.38 -14.38
C GLU A 32 1.24 -7.05 -13.47
N SER A 33 0.86 -8.03 -12.63
CA SER A 33 1.84 -8.83 -11.87
C SER A 33 2.76 -9.70 -12.75
N ARG A 34 2.38 -9.90 -14.02
CA ARG A 34 3.20 -10.62 -14.99
C ARG A 34 4.27 -9.72 -15.61
N LYS A 35 4.11 -8.40 -15.52
CA LYS A 35 5.11 -7.45 -16.00
C LYS A 35 6.15 -7.24 -14.91
N GLU A 36 7.38 -7.10 -15.35
CA GLU A 36 8.52 -6.82 -14.46
C GLU A 36 8.42 -5.43 -13.85
N THR A 37 8.00 -4.45 -14.66
CA THR A 37 7.79 -3.06 -14.28
C THR A 37 6.53 -2.50 -14.94
N ILE A 38 5.99 -1.45 -14.32
CA ILE A 38 4.90 -0.62 -14.82
C ILE A 38 5.22 0.86 -14.59
N PRO A 39 4.57 1.81 -15.28
CA PRO A 39 4.74 3.23 -14.98
C PRO A 39 4.34 3.58 -13.55
N VAL A 40 5.04 4.51 -12.90
CA VAL A 40 4.68 5.01 -11.56
C VAL A 40 3.23 5.50 -11.52
N SER A 41 2.72 6.14 -12.57
CA SER A 41 1.29 6.52 -12.65
C SER A 41 0.33 5.34 -12.51
N MET A 42 0.71 4.19 -13.04
CA MET A 42 -0.13 3.00 -13.03
C MET A 42 -0.15 2.36 -11.63
N GLU A 43 1.00 2.28 -10.97
CA GLU A 43 1.09 1.86 -9.56
C GLU A 43 0.27 2.82 -8.67
N MET A 44 0.39 4.14 -8.86
CA MET A 44 -0.37 5.13 -8.11
C MET A 44 -1.89 4.98 -8.28
N ALA A 45 -2.36 4.88 -9.53
CA ALA A 45 -3.79 4.73 -9.82
C ALA A 45 -4.35 3.46 -9.16
N PHE A 46 -3.59 2.36 -9.22
CA PHE A 46 -3.96 1.12 -8.55
C PHE A 46 -4.06 1.28 -7.02
N LEU A 47 -3.09 1.96 -6.40
CA LEU A 47 -3.14 2.26 -4.96
C LEU A 47 -4.34 3.14 -4.59
N GLU A 48 -4.69 4.13 -5.41
CA GLU A 48 -5.86 4.99 -5.19
C GLU A 48 -7.15 4.19 -5.19
N ASP A 49 -7.33 3.31 -6.18
CA ASP A 49 -8.50 2.45 -6.26
C ASP A 49 -8.57 1.45 -5.10
N TYR A 50 -7.43 0.89 -4.70
CA TYR A 50 -7.33 0.03 -3.53
C TYR A 50 -7.72 0.77 -2.24
N ILE A 51 -7.15 1.96 -2.01
CA ILE A 51 -7.45 2.81 -0.85
C ILE A 51 -8.94 3.19 -0.84
N ALA A 52 -9.50 3.55 -1.99
CA ALA A 52 -10.92 3.89 -2.10
C ALA A 52 -11.83 2.70 -1.73
N LEU A 53 -11.47 1.49 -2.18
CA LEU A 53 -12.20 0.27 -1.84
C LEU A 53 -12.09 -0.09 -0.35
N GLU A 54 -10.92 0.10 0.26
CA GLU A 54 -10.71 -0.18 1.67
C GLU A 54 -11.40 0.85 2.58
N ARG A 55 -11.45 2.13 2.18
CA ARG A 55 -12.18 3.19 2.92
C ARG A 55 -13.63 2.83 3.23
N ILE A 56 -14.29 2.12 2.31
CA ILE A 56 -15.69 1.65 2.46
C ILE A 56 -15.88 0.80 3.74
N ARG A 57 -14.84 0.12 4.23
CA ARG A 57 -14.94 -0.74 5.42
C ARG A 57 -14.97 0.03 6.73
N TYR A 58 -14.33 1.19 6.77
CA TYR A 58 -13.89 1.81 8.02
C TYR A 58 -14.68 3.08 8.39
N ASP A 59 -15.71 3.43 7.61
CA ASP A 59 -16.59 4.58 7.81
C ASP A 59 -15.78 5.85 8.19
N GLN A 60 -16.23 6.65 9.17
CA GLN A 60 -15.55 7.89 9.60
C GLN A 60 -14.43 7.69 10.63
N ARG A 61 -14.15 6.44 11.07
CA ARG A 61 -13.22 6.17 12.18
C ARG A 61 -11.74 6.18 11.76
N LEU A 62 -11.49 6.10 10.46
CA LEU A 62 -10.15 6.03 9.89
C LEU A 62 -9.89 7.27 9.04
N GLN A 63 -8.92 8.08 9.46
CA GLN A 63 -8.44 9.20 8.66
C GLN A 63 -7.37 8.70 7.68
N ILE A 64 -7.58 8.97 6.38
CA ILE A 64 -6.61 8.57 5.36
C ILE A 64 -6.19 9.78 4.54
N SER A 65 -4.88 10.00 4.43
CA SER A 65 -4.28 10.96 3.51
C SER A 65 -3.37 10.24 2.52
N PHE A 66 -3.43 10.64 1.26
CA PHE A 66 -2.53 10.17 0.22
C PHE A 66 -2.08 11.37 -0.62
N GLU A 67 -0.84 11.81 -0.39
CA GLU A 67 -0.22 12.94 -1.07
C GLU A 67 0.79 12.44 -2.11
N LYS A 68 0.81 13.09 -3.27
CA LYS A 68 1.61 12.68 -4.42
C LYS A 68 2.30 13.90 -5.04
N GLU A 69 3.60 13.78 -5.27
CA GLU A 69 4.44 14.79 -5.93
C GLU A 69 5.35 14.07 -6.92
N VAL A 70 4.96 14.00 -8.19
CA VAL A 70 5.61 13.14 -9.19
C VAL A 70 5.96 13.96 -10.42
N GLN A 71 7.25 14.01 -10.74
CA GLN A 71 7.77 14.80 -11.87
C GLN A 71 7.66 14.06 -13.21
N ASP A 72 7.99 12.77 -13.24
CA ASP A 72 7.87 11.88 -14.41
C ASP A 72 7.05 10.63 -14.06
N PRO A 73 5.72 10.70 -14.22
CA PRO A 73 4.83 9.57 -13.95
C PRO A 73 5.06 8.34 -14.86
N SER A 74 5.76 8.50 -15.98
CA SER A 74 5.99 7.42 -16.95
C SER A 74 7.15 6.51 -16.59
N GLN A 75 8.00 6.94 -15.64
CA GLN A 75 9.18 6.18 -15.23
C GLN A 75 8.77 4.80 -14.69
N PRO A 76 9.47 3.72 -15.05
CA PRO A 76 9.12 2.38 -14.60
C PRO A 76 9.47 2.17 -13.13
N ILE A 77 8.56 1.48 -12.43
CA ILE A 77 8.75 0.90 -11.10
C ILE A 77 8.36 -0.57 -11.15
N ALA A 78 9.00 -1.41 -10.32
CA ALA A 78 8.60 -2.78 -10.11
C ALA A 78 7.08 -2.89 -9.83
N SER A 79 6.41 -3.75 -10.60
CA SER A 79 4.95 -3.91 -10.53
C SER A 79 4.50 -4.35 -9.13
N LEU A 80 3.47 -3.70 -8.59
CA LEU A 80 2.83 -4.02 -7.30
C LEU A 80 3.79 -3.96 -6.11
N LEU A 81 4.90 -3.23 -6.21
CA LEU A 81 5.90 -3.14 -5.15
C LEU A 81 5.34 -2.48 -3.87
N LEU A 82 4.45 -1.49 -4.04
CA LEU A 82 3.98 -0.67 -2.93
C LEU A 82 2.74 -1.27 -2.25
N LEU A 83 2.00 -2.12 -2.96
CA LEU A 83 0.78 -2.74 -2.48
C LEU A 83 0.95 -3.39 -1.08
N PRO A 84 1.96 -4.24 -0.81
CA PRO A 84 2.02 -4.93 0.47
C PRO A 84 2.28 -3.98 1.66
N LEU A 85 2.88 -2.80 1.42
CA LEU A 85 3.01 -1.76 2.44
C LEU A 85 1.65 -1.14 2.78
N VAL A 86 0.85 -0.84 1.75
CA VAL A 86 -0.50 -0.30 1.92
C VAL A 86 -1.42 -1.32 2.58
N GLU A 87 -1.38 -2.59 2.16
CA GLU A 87 -2.14 -3.67 2.80
C GLU A 87 -1.79 -3.81 4.29
N ASN A 88 -0.51 -3.69 4.64
CA ASN A 88 -0.05 -3.74 6.03
C ASN A 88 -0.68 -2.62 6.86
N ALA A 89 -0.65 -1.39 6.35
CA ALA A 89 -1.23 -0.23 7.05
C ALA A 89 -2.74 -0.38 7.31
N PHE A 90 -3.52 -0.91 6.36
CA PHE A 90 -4.96 -1.18 6.57
C PHE A 90 -5.20 -2.34 7.54
N LYS A 91 -4.39 -3.40 7.44
CA LYS A 91 -4.52 -4.55 8.32
C LYS A 91 -4.30 -4.17 9.79
N HIS A 92 -3.24 -3.41 10.08
CA HIS A 92 -2.84 -3.11 11.45
C HIS A 92 -3.37 -1.77 11.96
N GLY A 93 -3.43 -0.75 11.10
CA GLY A 93 -3.88 0.57 11.55
C GLY A 93 -5.38 0.75 11.63
N ALA A 94 -6.13 0.16 10.71
CA ALA A 94 -7.57 0.35 10.65
C ALA A 94 -8.37 -0.76 11.38
N SER A 95 -7.81 -1.97 11.50
CA SER A 95 -8.56 -3.12 12.04
C SER A 95 -8.34 -3.37 13.53
N GLU A 96 -7.25 -2.87 14.12
CA GLU A 96 -6.86 -3.22 15.50
C GLU A 96 -7.13 -2.13 16.54
N THR A 97 -7.29 -0.86 16.13
CA THR A 97 -7.44 0.26 17.07
C THR A 97 -8.89 0.55 17.43
N ARG A 98 -9.18 0.72 18.73
CA ARG A 98 -10.50 1.13 19.25
C ARG A 98 -10.78 2.66 19.17
N PHE A 99 -9.80 3.46 18.75
CA PHE A 99 -9.82 4.93 18.71
C PHE A 99 -9.73 5.46 17.27
N ASP A 100 -9.65 6.79 17.09
CA ASP A 100 -9.42 7.45 15.80
C ASP A 100 -8.10 6.97 15.18
N SER A 101 -8.24 6.10 14.17
CA SER A 101 -7.11 5.54 13.43
C SER A 101 -6.66 6.51 12.35
N PHE A 102 -5.39 6.43 11.96
CA PHE A 102 -4.93 7.12 10.77
C PHE A 102 -4.01 6.27 9.90
N ILE A 103 -4.03 6.57 8.61
CA ILE A 103 -3.05 6.14 7.61
C ILE A 103 -2.64 7.38 6.81
N LYS A 104 -1.34 7.69 6.78
CA LYS A 104 -0.77 8.75 5.95
C LYS A 104 0.17 8.12 4.95
N ILE A 105 -0.03 8.46 3.68
CA ILE A 105 0.76 7.96 2.57
C ILE A 105 1.31 9.17 1.84
N GLN A 106 2.61 9.16 1.57
CA GLN A 106 3.27 10.16 0.74
C GLN A 106 4.08 9.44 -0.33
N LEU A 107 3.96 9.92 -1.57
CA LEU A 107 4.75 9.45 -2.69
C LEU A 107 5.37 10.66 -3.38
N LYS A 108 6.70 10.66 -3.43
CA LYS A 108 7.48 11.72 -4.06
C LYS A 108 8.42 11.12 -5.09
N GLN A 109 8.51 11.74 -6.26
CA GLN A 109 9.43 11.36 -7.31
C GLN A 109 10.01 12.59 -7.98
N HIS A 110 11.33 12.71 -7.88
CA HIS A 110 12.12 13.75 -8.51
C HIS A 110 13.27 13.10 -9.27
N GLU A 111 13.27 13.24 -10.59
CA GLU A 111 14.12 12.45 -11.48
C GLU A 111 14.02 10.93 -11.15
N SER A 112 15.13 10.21 -11.00
CA SER A 112 15.12 8.79 -10.62
C SER A 112 14.98 8.53 -9.13
N ASN A 113 14.99 9.55 -8.29
CA ASN A 113 14.82 9.40 -6.85
C ASN A 113 13.34 9.29 -6.52
N PHE A 114 12.96 8.13 -6.02
CA PHE A 114 11.60 7.82 -5.62
C PHE A 114 11.56 7.57 -4.12
N HIS A 115 10.65 8.27 -3.44
CA HIS A 115 10.41 8.13 -2.00
C HIS A 115 8.95 7.80 -1.78
N PHE A 116 8.70 6.68 -1.11
CA PHE A 116 7.40 6.30 -0.62
C PHE A 116 7.43 6.20 0.91
N SER A 117 6.54 6.94 1.57
CA SER A 117 6.38 6.91 3.01
C SER A 117 4.96 6.48 3.35
N ILE A 118 4.84 5.56 4.30
CA ILE A 118 3.55 5.18 4.88
C ILE A 118 3.65 5.14 6.39
N GLU A 119 2.71 5.82 7.03
CA GLU A 119 2.59 5.90 8.48
C GLU A 119 1.19 5.51 8.90
N ASN A 120 1.06 4.60 9.86
CA ASN A 120 -0.23 4.26 10.43
C ASN A 120 -0.16 4.18 11.96
N SER A 121 -1.25 4.57 12.61
CA SER A 121 -1.49 4.19 14.01
C SER A 121 -1.53 2.67 14.12
N PHE A 122 -1.16 2.08 15.25
CA PHE A 122 -1.40 0.66 15.56
C PHE A 122 -1.64 0.51 17.06
N GLU A 123 -2.29 -0.57 17.50
CA GLU A 123 -2.44 -0.86 18.93
C GLU A 123 -1.42 -1.92 19.33
N ALA A 124 -0.51 -1.60 20.26
CA ALA A 124 0.52 -2.52 20.76
C ALA A 124 -0.10 -3.67 21.57
N THR A 125 -0.78 -4.61 20.90
CA THR A 125 -1.21 -5.87 21.50
C THR A 125 -0.11 -6.92 21.36
N LYS A 126 -0.02 -7.85 22.33
CA LYS A 126 1.11 -8.78 22.56
C LYS A 126 1.50 -9.72 21.39
N ALA A 127 0.92 -9.60 20.19
CA ALA A 127 1.09 -10.52 19.06
C ALA A 127 1.78 -9.94 17.80
N MET A 128 2.29 -8.70 17.83
CA MET A 128 2.88 -8.05 16.63
C MET A 128 4.18 -8.70 16.11
N ALA A 129 4.85 -9.56 16.89
CA ALA A 129 6.21 -10.00 16.57
C ALA A 129 6.34 -10.95 15.36
N GLY A 130 5.28 -11.66 14.95
CA GLY A 130 5.36 -12.77 13.98
C GLY A 130 4.99 -12.42 12.54
N THR A 131 3.80 -11.86 12.33
CA THR A 131 3.22 -11.64 10.99
C THR A 131 3.75 -10.40 10.27
N GLU A 132 4.09 -9.33 11.00
CA GLU A 132 4.63 -8.09 10.42
C GLU A 132 6.00 -8.31 9.79
N ARG A 133 6.81 -9.16 10.43
CA ARG A 133 8.10 -9.57 9.90
C ARG A 133 7.95 -10.26 8.54
N ILE A 134 6.90 -11.04 8.32
CA ILE A 134 6.73 -11.79 7.06
C ILE A 134 6.48 -10.84 5.87
N GLY A 135 5.57 -9.88 6.02
CA GLY A 135 5.25 -8.92 4.95
C GLY A 135 6.45 -8.03 4.59
N LEU A 136 7.13 -7.48 5.60
CA LEU A 136 8.33 -6.67 5.38
C LEU A 136 9.50 -7.49 4.84
N ASN A 137 9.67 -8.74 5.27
CA ASN A 137 10.75 -9.60 4.75
C ASN A 137 10.54 -9.94 3.28
N ASN A 138 9.28 -10.12 2.84
CA ASN A 138 8.98 -10.34 1.44
C ASN A 138 9.32 -9.11 0.58
N ILE A 139 8.97 -7.90 1.03
CA ILE A 139 9.35 -6.67 0.34
C ILE A 139 10.87 -6.49 0.33
N ARG A 140 11.56 -6.69 1.45
CA ARG A 140 13.04 -6.60 1.49
C ARG A 140 13.68 -7.53 0.47
N ARG A 141 13.26 -8.80 0.45
CA ARG A 141 13.76 -9.78 -0.52
C ARG A 141 13.44 -9.37 -1.97
N GLN A 142 12.25 -8.83 -2.22
CA GLN A 142 11.88 -8.34 -3.55
C GLN A 142 12.75 -7.15 -3.96
N LEU A 143 13.04 -6.22 -3.04
CA LEU A 143 13.93 -5.09 -3.29
C LEU A 143 15.37 -5.56 -3.58
N GLU A 144 15.91 -6.48 -2.78
CA GLU A 144 17.24 -7.09 -2.97
C GLU A 144 17.41 -7.71 -4.37
N LEU A 145 16.35 -8.31 -4.90
CA LEU A 145 16.35 -8.97 -6.21
C LEU A 145 16.17 -8.00 -7.38
N LEU A 146 15.49 -6.86 -7.17
CA LEU A 146 15.03 -5.99 -8.27
C LEU A 146 15.82 -4.69 -8.38
N TYR A 147 16.41 -4.19 -7.30
CA TYR A 147 17.08 -2.89 -7.27
C TYR A 147 18.46 -2.99 -6.64
N ASN A 148 19.41 -2.28 -7.25
CA ASN A 148 20.78 -2.19 -6.75
C ASN A 148 21.00 -1.02 -5.79
N ASP A 149 20.12 -0.02 -5.83
CA ASP A 149 20.21 1.19 -5.01
C ASP A 149 18.83 1.47 -4.41
N TYR A 150 18.66 1.00 -3.18
CA TYR A 150 17.47 1.21 -2.37
C TYR A 150 17.81 1.30 -0.88
N ASN A 151 16.92 1.93 -0.13
CA ASN A 151 16.90 1.88 1.33
C ASN A 151 15.46 1.70 1.80
N LEU A 152 15.26 0.81 2.78
CA LEU A 152 13.98 0.57 3.43
C LEU A 152 14.14 0.73 4.94
N ASP A 153 13.70 1.86 5.46
CA ASP A 153 13.69 2.17 6.88
C ASP A 153 12.32 1.83 7.47
N VAL A 154 12.32 1.08 8.59
CA VAL A 154 11.11 0.69 9.30
C VAL A 154 11.25 1.09 10.75
N ASN A 155 10.36 1.96 11.21
CA ASN A 155 10.34 2.47 12.58
C ASN A 155 8.99 2.17 13.23
N CYS A 156 9.03 1.82 14.51
CA CYS A 156 7.86 1.52 15.30
C CYS A 156 8.06 2.15 16.69
N GLN A 157 7.33 3.23 16.95
CA GLN A 157 7.44 4.00 18.20
C GLN A 157 6.07 4.57 18.56
N GLU A 158 5.75 4.62 19.85
CA GLU A 158 4.59 5.36 20.39
C GLU A 158 3.24 5.04 19.68
N ASN A 159 2.98 3.77 19.37
CA ASN A 159 1.78 3.32 18.63
C ASN A 159 1.69 3.83 17.18
N ILE A 160 2.82 4.25 16.60
CA ILE A 160 2.98 4.64 15.20
C ILE A 160 3.95 3.69 14.52
N PHE A 161 3.50 3.10 13.42
CA PHE A 161 4.30 2.29 12.53
C PHE A 161 4.59 3.11 11.27
N ASN A 162 5.85 3.27 10.94
CA ASN A 162 6.30 4.11 9.84
C ASN A 162 7.30 3.34 8.97
N VAL A 163 7.07 3.36 7.66
CA VAL A 163 7.96 2.79 6.66
C VAL A 163 8.35 3.88 5.67
N ASN A 164 9.66 4.03 5.43
CA ASN A 164 10.19 4.86 4.36
C ASN A 164 10.96 3.98 3.39
N LEU A 165 10.55 4.02 2.13
CA LEU A 165 11.20 3.36 1.02
C LEU A 165 11.81 4.42 0.11
N TYR A 166 13.12 4.40 -0.01
CA TYR A 166 13.88 5.18 -0.98
C TYR A 166 14.37 4.25 -2.08
N LEU A 167 14.13 4.61 -3.33
CA LEU A 167 14.54 3.87 -4.52
C LEU A 167 15.23 4.82 -5.49
N ASN A 168 16.28 4.33 -6.12
CA ASN A 168 16.70 4.86 -7.40
C ASN A 168 16.05 4.03 -8.51
N LEU A 169 15.04 4.57 -9.18
CA LEU A 169 14.25 3.86 -10.22
C LEU A 169 15.13 3.39 -11.40
N ASN A 170 16.25 4.07 -11.67
CA ASN A 170 17.19 3.67 -12.71
C ASN A 170 18.10 2.50 -12.28
N SER A 171 18.12 2.14 -10.99
CA SER A 171 18.87 1.00 -10.48
C SER A 171 18.15 -0.33 -10.65
N TYR A 172 16.96 -0.31 -11.27
CA TYR A 172 16.20 -1.51 -11.59
C TYR A 172 17.04 -2.43 -12.48
N GLY A 173 17.38 -3.59 -11.94
CA GLY A 173 18.22 -4.58 -12.60
C GLY A 173 18.16 -5.83 -11.77
N LYS A 174 17.61 -6.90 -12.34
CA LYS A 174 17.54 -8.20 -11.67
C LYS A 174 18.96 -8.69 -11.34
N ASN A 175 19.25 -8.84 -10.06
CA ASN A 175 20.49 -9.47 -9.58
C ASN A 175 20.46 -10.99 -9.75
#